data_AF-A0A1Q7DVW4-F1
#
_entry.id   AF-A0A1Q7DVW4-F1
#
_cell.length_a   1.000
_cell.length_b   1.000
_cell.length_c   1.000
_cell.angle_alpha   90.00
_cell.angle_beta   90.00
_cell.angle_gamma   90.00
#
_symmetry.space_group_name_H-M   'P 1'
#
loop_
_entity.id
_entity.type
_entity.pdbx_description
1 polymer ?
#
loop_
_entity_poly.entity_id
_entity_poly.type
_entity_poly.pdbx_seq_one_letter_code
_entity_poly.pdbx_strand_id
1 'polypeptide(L)'
;MTRAEIRLLAAEGYLRTGNVAQAAVLIDSSRVSKGGLPALAGVITDASQVVPGGTACVPRVPDPAQNYQKTKCGNIWEALKWEYRLETAYTGYGNWYFAGRGWGDLPEGTTVHRPIPYQELQVRLEPFYAFGGTNQLGGAGKGHYGLFVGGAY
;
A
#
# COMPACT_ATOMS: atom_id res chain seq x y z
N MET A 1 -18.00 -0.10 0.93
CA MET A 1 -17.21 0.33 -0.23
C MET A 1 -17.65 1.72 -0.64
N THR A 2 -16.71 2.66 -0.72
CA THR A 2 -16.99 4.05 -1.14
C THR A 2 -16.77 4.21 -2.64
N ARG A 3 -17.34 5.27 -3.24
CA ARG A 3 -17.09 5.61 -4.65
C ARG A 3 -15.60 5.89 -4.91
N ALA A 4 -14.90 6.49 -3.95
CA ALA A 4 -13.47 6.76 -4.05
C ALA A 4 -12.67 5.44 -4.08
N GLU A 5 -12.99 4.51 -3.19
CA GLU A 5 -12.36 3.19 -3.15
C GLU A 5 -12.51 2.42 -4.46
N ILE A 6 -13.71 2.36 -5.04
CA ILE A 6 -13.97 1.64 -6.31
C ILE A 6 -13.12 2.22 -7.45
N ARG A 7 -12.97 3.54 -7.52
CA ARG A 7 -12.14 4.20 -8.55
C ARG A 7 -10.68 3.87 -8.38
N LEU A 8 -10.18 3.85 -7.15
CA LEU A 8 -8.78 3.55 -6.87
C LEU A 8 -8.50 2.05 -7.11
N LEU A 9 -9.44 1.15 -6.83
CA LEU A 9 -9.32 -0.26 -7.22
C LEU A 9 -9.30 -0.44 -8.75
N ALA A 10 -10.12 0.32 -9.47
CA ALA A 10 -10.06 0.32 -10.94
C ALA A 10 -8.72 0.90 -11.45
N ALA A 11 -8.20 1.96 -10.82
CA ALA A 11 -6.88 2.50 -11.14
C ALA A 11 -5.76 1.48 -10.89
N GLU A 12 -5.84 0.70 -9.81
CA GLU A 12 -4.92 -0.41 -9.55
C GLU A 12 -4.96 -1.44 -10.70
N GLY A 13 -6.15 -1.83 -11.14
CA GLY A 13 -6.33 -2.73 -12.29
C GLY A 13 -5.69 -2.19 -13.56
N TYR A 14 -5.84 -0.90 -13.84
CA TYR A 14 -5.18 -0.25 -14.97
C TYR A 14 -3.65 -0.24 -14.84
N LEU A 15 -3.09 0.04 -13.66
CA LEU A 15 -1.65 -0.04 -13.44
C LEU A 15 -1.11 -1.47 -13.62
N ARG A 16 -1.81 -2.47 -13.10
CA ARG A 16 -1.43 -3.89 -13.26
C ARG A 16 -1.48 -4.37 -14.72
N THR A 17 -2.31 -3.75 -15.55
CA THR A 17 -2.42 -4.04 -17.00
C THR A 17 -1.55 -3.12 -17.87
N GLY A 18 -0.76 -2.22 -17.26
CA GLY A 18 0.13 -1.30 -17.97
C GLY A 18 -0.54 -0.04 -18.54
N ASN A 19 -1.83 0.17 -18.27
CA ASN A 19 -2.57 1.36 -18.73
C ASN A 19 -2.40 2.54 -17.77
N VAL A 20 -1.23 3.15 -17.77
CA VAL A 20 -0.85 4.24 -16.86
C VAL A 20 -1.73 5.48 -17.02
N ALA A 21 -2.12 5.81 -18.26
CA ALA A 21 -2.93 7.00 -18.56
C ALA A 21 -4.33 6.92 -17.91
N GLN A 22 -5.01 5.77 -18.03
CA GLN A 22 -6.34 5.59 -17.42
C GLN A 22 -6.25 5.54 -15.89
N ALA A 23 -5.19 4.94 -15.34
CA ALA A 23 -4.95 4.96 -13.90
C ALA A 23 -4.77 6.39 -13.37
N ALA A 24 -3.96 7.21 -14.06
CA ALA A 24 -3.68 8.58 -13.64
C ALA A 24 -4.94 9.44 -13.53
N VAL A 25 -5.89 9.31 -14.47
CA VAL A 25 -7.18 10.03 -14.43
C VAL A 25 -8.00 9.67 -13.19
N LEU A 26 -8.01 8.38 -12.81
CA LEU A 26 -8.76 7.92 -11.65
C LEU A 26 -8.10 8.31 -10.33
N ILE A 27 -6.76 8.28 -10.25
CA ILE A 27 -5.98 8.74 -9.09
C ILE A 27 -6.17 10.26 -8.90
N ASP A 28 -6.15 11.03 -9.99
CA ASP A 28 -6.35 12.48 -9.96
C ASP A 28 -7.71 12.90 -9.41
N SER A 29 -8.70 11.99 -9.44
CA SER A 29 -10.03 12.26 -8.91
C SER A 29 -10.05 12.58 -7.42
N SER A 30 -9.14 12.05 -6.60
CA SER A 30 -8.94 12.46 -5.20
C SER A 30 -7.75 13.42 -5.07
N ARG A 31 -6.63 13.09 -5.72
CA ARG A 31 -5.36 13.80 -5.60
C ARG A 31 -5.48 15.29 -5.90
N VAL A 32 -6.13 15.65 -7.01
CA VAL A 32 -6.28 17.05 -7.44
C VAL A 32 -7.48 17.69 -6.74
N SER A 33 -8.65 17.04 -6.80
CA SER A 33 -9.91 17.65 -6.36
C SER A 33 -10.03 17.81 -4.85
N LYS A 34 -9.36 16.96 -4.07
CA LYS A 34 -9.39 16.98 -2.59
C LYS A 34 -8.02 17.33 -2.01
N GLY A 35 -6.97 16.72 -2.52
CA GLY A 35 -5.61 16.90 -2.02
C GLY A 35 -4.93 18.20 -2.46
N GLY A 36 -5.43 18.86 -3.53
CA GLY A 36 -4.76 20.02 -4.12
C GLY A 36 -3.35 19.70 -4.65
N LEU A 37 -3.06 18.43 -4.89
CA LEU A 37 -1.75 17.96 -5.35
C LEU A 37 -1.66 18.06 -6.87
N PRO A 38 -0.44 18.15 -7.44
CA PRO A 38 -0.27 18.21 -8.89
C PRO A 38 -0.83 16.97 -9.58
N ALA A 39 -1.51 17.19 -10.70
CA ALA A 39 -2.11 16.14 -11.52
C ALA A 39 -1.07 15.18 -12.09
N LEU A 40 -1.42 13.90 -12.21
CA LEU A 40 -0.60 12.87 -12.83
C LEU A 40 -0.99 12.65 -14.30
N ALA A 41 -2.27 12.84 -14.64
CA ALA A 41 -2.78 12.64 -15.98
C ALA A 41 -2.11 13.62 -16.96
N GLY A 42 -1.61 13.10 -18.08
CA GLY A 42 -0.89 13.87 -19.09
C GLY A 42 0.56 14.22 -18.71
N VAL A 43 1.00 13.90 -17.49
CA VAL A 43 2.38 14.12 -17.02
C VAL A 43 3.12 12.79 -16.87
N ILE A 44 2.46 11.80 -16.25
CA ILE A 44 3.01 10.47 -16.04
C ILE A 44 2.54 9.54 -17.16
N THR A 45 3.49 9.07 -17.96
CA THR A 45 3.30 8.14 -19.08
C THR A 45 3.81 6.74 -18.79
N ASP A 46 4.67 6.57 -17.78
CA ASP A 46 5.27 5.29 -17.40
C ASP A 46 5.16 5.04 -15.89
N ALA A 47 5.01 3.77 -15.49
CA ALA A 47 4.81 3.41 -14.09
C ALA A 47 6.03 3.67 -13.19
N SER A 48 7.23 3.77 -13.76
CA SER A 48 8.48 4.07 -13.06
C SER A 48 8.74 5.58 -12.90
N GLN A 49 7.99 6.43 -13.60
CA GLN A 49 8.18 7.88 -13.51
C GLN A 49 7.78 8.40 -12.14
N VAL A 50 8.57 9.37 -11.70
CA VAL A 50 8.43 10.03 -10.41
C VAL A 50 7.26 11.02 -10.46
N VAL A 51 6.47 11.06 -9.39
CA VAL A 51 5.34 12.00 -9.30
C VAL A 51 5.80 13.47 -9.33
N PRO A 52 5.01 14.38 -9.96
CA PRO A 52 5.29 15.81 -9.97
C PRO A 52 5.25 16.42 -8.55
N GLY A 53 5.97 17.54 -8.38
CA GLY A 53 6.06 18.26 -7.10
C GLY A 53 7.49 18.59 -6.65
N GLY A 54 8.51 18.19 -7.43
CA GLY A 54 9.91 18.49 -7.14
C GLY A 54 10.32 18.00 -5.75
N THR A 55 10.88 18.88 -4.92
CA THR A 55 11.30 18.55 -3.55
C THR A 55 10.13 18.35 -2.57
N ALA A 56 8.92 18.79 -2.92
CA ALA A 56 7.70 18.71 -2.13
C ALA A 56 6.68 17.70 -2.69
N CYS A 57 7.15 16.75 -3.49
CA CYS A 57 6.32 15.68 -4.04
C CYS A 57 5.59 14.87 -2.97
N VAL A 58 4.38 14.41 -3.31
CA VAL A 58 3.57 13.54 -2.46
C VAL A 58 3.13 12.31 -3.27
N PRO A 59 3.36 11.08 -2.78
CA PRO A 59 4.04 10.73 -1.52
C PRO A 59 5.57 10.77 -1.63
N ARG A 60 6.22 10.96 -0.48
CA ARG A 60 7.66 10.68 -0.31
C ARG A 60 7.82 9.29 0.27
N VAL A 61 8.76 8.53 -0.29
CA VAL A 61 9.09 7.18 0.14
C VAL A 61 10.53 7.12 0.68
N PRO A 62 10.83 6.26 1.67
CA PRO A 62 12.19 6.00 2.11
C PRO A 62 13.09 5.56 0.95
N ASP A 63 14.32 6.09 0.89
CA ASP A 63 15.28 5.74 -0.15
C ASP A 63 16.24 4.62 0.29
N PRO A 64 16.13 3.39 -0.26
CA PRO A 64 17.04 2.31 0.07
C PRO A 64 18.49 2.61 -0.32
N ALA A 65 18.73 3.45 -1.35
CA ALA A 65 20.08 3.86 -1.75
C ALA A 65 20.78 4.76 -0.72
N GLN A 66 20.03 5.28 0.26
CA GLN A 66 20.52 6.11 1.35
C GLN A 66 20.35 5.42 2.71
N ASN A 67 20.34 4.08 2.74
CA ASN A 67 20.12 3.28 3.94
C ASN A 67 18.84 3.69 4.71
N TYR A 68 17.80 4.11 3.99
CA TYR A 68 16.52 4.57 4.56
C TYR A 68 16.63 5.83 5.45
N GLN A 69 17.75 6.56 5.43
CA GLN A 69 17.95 7.80 6.21
C GLN A 69 17.45 9.06 5.49
N LYS A 70 17.05 8.93 4.22
CA LYS A 70 16.49 10.01 3.41
C LYS A 70 15.26 9.52 2.64
N THR A 71 14.47 10.46 2.14
CA THR A 71 13.27 10.18 1.36
C THR A 71 13.38 10.73 -0.06
N LYS A 72 12.84 9.98 -1.02
CA LYS A 72 12.69 10.38 -2.42
C LYS A 72 11.21 10.43 -2.81
N CYS A 73 10.91 11.00 -3.97
CA CYS A 73 9.56 11.01 -4.49
C CYS A 73 9.15 9.60 -4.94
N GLY A 74 7.90 9.24 -4.64
CA GLY A 74 7.31 7.99 -5.12
C GLY A 74 6.99 8.03 -6.62
N ASN A 75 6.61 6.88 -7.16
CA ASN A 75 6.06 6.74 -8.50
C ASN A 75 4.51 6.76 -8.47
N ILE A 76 3.87 6.52 -9.62
CA ILE A 76 2.40 6.47 -9.70
C ILE A 76 1.78 5.35 -8.86
N TRP A 77 2.49 4.23 -8.67
CA TRP A 77 2.03 3.15 -7.80
C TRP A 77 1.99 3.61 -6.33
N GLU A 78 2.99 4.37 -5.90
CA GLU A 78 2.98 4.98 -4.57
C GLU A 78 1.92 6.06 -4.43
N ALA A 79 1.68 6.87 -5.47
CA ALA A 79 0.57 7.81 -5.48
C ALA A 79 -0.77 7.09 -5.28
N LEU A 80 -1.00 5.97 -5.98
CA LEU A 80 -2.20 5.16 -5.79
C LEU A 80 -2.35 4.69 -4.34
N LYS A 81 -1.29 4.14 -3.74
CA LYS A 81 -1.32 3.67 -2.34
C LYS A 81 -1.62 4.81 -1.36
N TRP A 82 -1.02 5.98 -1.60
CA TRP A 82 -1.23 7.18 -0.80
C TRP A 82 -2.69 7.62 -0.83
N GLU A 83 -3.25 7.80 -2.03
CA GLU A 83 -4.64 8.17 -2.22
C GLU A 83 -5.59 7.12 -1.62
N TYR A 84 -5.33 5.83 -1.82
CA TYR A 84 -6.15 4.77 -1.24
C TYR A 84 -6.16 4.83 0.30
N ARG A 85 -5.00 5.02 0.93
CA ARG A 85 -4.92 5.10 2.40
C ARG A 85 -5.65 6.32 2.96
N LEU A 86 -5.51 7.48 2.33
CA LEU A 86 -6.18 8.71 2.78
C LEU A 86 -7.69 8.64 2.56
N GLU A 87 -8.12 8.23 1.37
CA GLU A 87 -9.55 8.26 0.98
C GLU A 87 -10.36 7.16 1.66
N THR A 88 -9.73 6.07 2.07
CA THR A 88 -10.40 4.95 2.74
C THR A 88 -10.23 4.97 4.27
N ALA A 89 -9.51 5.96 4.82
CA ALA A 89 -9.32 6.12 6.25
C ALA A 89 -10.68 6.16 6.98
N TYR A 90 -10.87 5.26 7.95
CA TYR A 90 -12.09 5.14 8.76
C TYR A 90 -13.40 4.87 8.00
N THR A 91 -13.33 4.47 6.72
CA THR A 91 -14.54 4.19 5.91
C THR A 91 -14.95 2.71 5.89
N GLY A 92 -14.08 1.82 6.38
CA GLY A 92 -14.30 0.38 6.36
C GLY A 92 -13.39 -0.36 7.33
N TYR A 93 -13.71 -1.62 7.58
CA TYR A 93 -12.91 -2.46 8.46
C TYR A 93 -11.61 -2.86 7.77
N GLY A 94 -10.48 -2.40 8.30
CA GLY A 94 -9.17 -2.92 7.92
C GLY A 94 -8.75 -2.67 6.47
N ASN A 95 -9.27 -1.63 5.80
CA ASN A 95 -8.91 -1.31 4.40
C ASN A 95 -7.39 -1.21 4.20
N TRP A 96 -6.68 -0.57 5.14
CA TRP A 96 -5.22 -0.50 5.14
C TRP A 96 -4.55 -1.88 5.17
N TYR A 97 -5.10 -2.81 5.97
CA TYR A 97 -4.57 -4.15 6.18
C TYR A 97 -4.80 -5.03 4.96
N PHE A 98 -6.01 -5.00 4.38
CA PHE A 98 -6.34 -5.83 3.22
C PHE A 98 -5.60 -5.37 1.96
N ALA A 99 -5.53 -4.06 1.72
CA ALA A 99 -4.75 -3.51 0.62
C ALA A 99 -3.24 -3.73 0.83
N GLY A 100 -2.73 -3.45 2.04
CA GLY A 100 -1.33 -3.71 2.40
C GLY A 100 -0.92 -5.17 2.23
N ARG A 101 -1.80 -6.12 2.59
CA ARG A 101 -1.60 -7.56 2.33
C ARG A 101 -1.53 -7.85 0.84
N GLY A 102 -2.42 -7.27 0.03
CA GLY A 102 -2.46 -7.47 -1.42
C GLY A 102 -1.24 -6.89 -2.15
N TRP A 103 -0.66 -5.81 -1.63
CA TRP A 103 0.56 -5.19 -2.18
C TRP A 103 1.85 -5.78 -1.62
N GLY A 104 1.79 -6.54 -0.52
CA GLY A 104 2.97 -7.07 0.16
C GLY A 104 3.71 -6.04 1.03
N ASP A 105 3.03 -4.97 1.44
CA ASP A 105 3.60 -3.85 2.21
C ASP A 105 3.20 -3.85 3.69
N LEU A 106 2.77 -5.00 4.21
CA LEU A 106 2.56 -5.14 5.65
C LEU A 106 3.91 -5.09 6.40
N PRO A 107 3.94 -4.56 7.62
CA PRO A 107 5.12 -4.67 8.48
C PRO A 107 5.54 -6.13 8.64
N GLU A 108 6.84 -6.38 8.66
CA GLU A 108 7.40 -7.74 8.79
C GLU A 108 6.84 -8.45 10.03
N GLY A 109 6.43 -9.70 9.87
CA GLY A 109 5.84 -10.51 10.94
C GLY A 109 4.37 -10.21 11.25
N THR A 110 3.73 -9.23 10.59
CA THR A 110 2.27 -9.01 10.72
C THR A 110 1.51 -10.26 10.26
N THR A 111 0.48 -10.67 10.99
CA THR A 111 -0.38 -11.79 10.58
C THR A 111 -1.02 -11.51 9.22
N VAL A 112 -0.90 -12.40 8.24
CA VAL A 112 -1.55 -12.23 6.91
C VAL A 112 -2.97 -12.81 6.88
N HIS A 113 -3.32 -13.64 7.85
CA HIS A 113 -4.66 -14.16 8.07
C HIS A 113 -4.86 -14.38 9.57
N ARG A 114 -6.12 -14.43 10.00
CA ARG A 114 -6.45 -14.66 11.41
C ARG A 114 -6.35 -16.16 11.71
N PRO A 115 -5.89 -16.55 12.91
CA PRO A 115 -5.97 -17.94 13.34
C PRO A 115 -7.43 -18.36 13.47
N ILE A 116 -7.70 -19.65 13.26
CA ILE A 116 -9.00 -20.22 13.59
C ILE A 116 -9.21 -20.08 15.11
N PRO A 117 -10.40 -19.66 15.58
CA PRO A 117 -10.69 -19.60 17.01
C PRO A 117 -10.42 -20.94 17.70
N TYR A 118 -9.82 -20.92 18.90
CA TYR A 118 -9.40 -22.15 19.57
C TYR A 118 -10.55 -23.12 19.82
N GLN A 119 -11.79 -22.61 20.01
CA GLN A 119 -12.98 -23.42 20.19
C GLN A 119 -13.27 -24.31 18.99
N GLU A 120 -13.07 -23.79 17.77
CA GLU A 120 -13.25 -24.56 16.53
C GLU A 120 -12.18 -25.64 16.40
N LEU A 121 -10.93 -25.33 16.78
CA LEU A 121 -9.85 -26.32 16.77
C LEU A 121 -10.10 -27.43 17.81
N GLN A 122 -10.58 -27.07 19.00
CA GLN A 122 -10.89 -28.03 20.06
C GLN A 122 -12.01 -29.00 19.66
N VAL A 123 -13.11 -28.49 19.08
CA VAL A 123 -14.23 -29.33 18.61
C VAL A 123 -13.80 -30.26 17.48
N ARG A 124 -12.86 -29.81 16.63
CA ARG A 124 -12.33 -30.58 15.50
C ARG A 124 -11.15 -31.50 15.87
N LEU A 125 -10.71 -31.49 17.13
CA LEU A 125 -9.52 -32.22 17.61
C LEU A 125 -8.24 -31.87 16.82
N GLU A 126 -8.14 -30.62 16.38
CA GLU A 126 -6.99 -30.09 15.64
C GLU A 126 -5.97 -29.44 16.60
N PRO A 127 -4.67 -29.45 16.28
CA PRO A 127 -3.64 -28.79 17.07
C PRO A 127 -3.86 -27.27 17.17
N PHE A 128 -3.57 -26.69 18.34
CA PHE A 128 -3.56 -25.24 18.50
C PHE A 128 -2.33 -24.62 17.84
N TYR A 129 -2.55 -23.56 17.08
CA TYR A 129 -1.49 -22.83 16.40
C TYR A 129 -1.67 -21.32 16.55
N ALA A 130 -0.54 -20.62 16.45
CA ALA A 130 -0.49 -19.17 16.32
C ALA A 130 -0.02 -18.82 14.90
N PHE A 131 -0.44 -17.66 14.41
CA PHE A 131 0.09 -17.08 13.18
C PHE A 131 0.75 -15.75 13.46
N GLY A 132 1.65 -15.33 12.56
CA GLY A 132 2.40 -14.10 12.69
C GLY A 132 3.69 -14.27 13.49
N GLY A 133 4.50 -13.21 13.52
CA GLY A 133 5.88 -13.24 13.98
C GLY A 133 6.87 -13.30 12.82
N THR A 134 8.08 -12.81 13.06
CA THR A 134 9.18 -12.84 12.09
C THR A 134 9.61 -14.28 11.83
N ASN A 135 9.70 -14.67 10.56
CA ASN A 135 10.01 -16.04 10.12
C ASN A 135 9.05 -17.13 10.63
N GLN A 136 7.82 -16.76 11.00
CA GLN A 136 6.78 -17.69 11.44
C GLN A 136 5.73 -17.94 10.35
N LEU A 137 5.01 -19.05 10.48
CA LEU A 137 3.90 -19.38 9.59
C LEU A 137 2.83 -18.27 9.63
N GLY A 138 2.39 -17.82 8.46
CA GLY A 138 1.38 -16.76 8.36
C GLY A 138 1.86 -15.36 8.76
N GLY A 139 3.17 -15.14 8.94
CA GLY A 139 3.77 -13.81 9.06
C GLY A 139 4.05 -13.16 7.70
N ALA A 140 3.84 -11.85 7.61
CA ALA A 140 4.20 -11.06 6.44
C ALA A 140 5.73 -11.04 6.27
N GLY A 141 6.19 -11.17 5.03
CA GLY A 141 7.60 -11.00 4.69
C GLY A 141 8.05 -9.53 4.82
N LYS A 142 9.30 -9.27 4.48
CA LYS A 142 9.83 -7.90 4.43
C LYS A 142 9.10 -7.11 3.35
N GLY A 143 8.39 -6.05 3.76
CA GLY A 143 7.76 -5.11 2.84
C GLY A 143 8.78 -4.32 2.00
N HIS A 144 8.31 -3.66 0.95
CA HIS A 144 9.17 -2.97 -0.02
C HIS A 144 10.06 -1.87 0.59
N TYR A 145 9.64 -1.31 1.72
CA TYR A 145 10.33 -0.22 2.43
C TYR A 145 11.15 -0.64 3.65
N GLY A 146 11.33 -1.95 3.85
CA GLY A 146 12.34 -2.51 4.75
C GLY A 146 12.47 -1.80 6.11
N LEU A 147 11.50 -1.95 7.00
CA LEU A 147 11.55 -1.32 8.34
C LEU A 147 12.72 -1.81 9.21
N PHE A 148 13.45 -2.88 8.82
CA PHE A 148 14.43 -3.56 9.69
C PHE A 148 15.76 -3.92 9.01
N VAL A 149 16.40 -2.95 8.32
CA VAL A 149 17.85 -3.00 8.08
C VAL A 149 18.46 -1.62 8.34
N GLY A 150 18.86 -1.36 9.59
CA GLY A 150 19.74 -0.24 9.96
C GLY A 150 19.13 1.18 10.01
N GLY A 151 17.81 1.33 9.95
CA GLY A 151 17.14 2.64 10.10
C GLY A 151 16.87 2.97 11.57
N ALA A 152 17.41 4.09 12.05
CA ALA A 152 17.09 4.67 13.35
C ALA A 152 15.72 5.38 13.33
N TYR A 153 15.05 5.41 14.47
CA TYR A 153 13.87 6.25 14.74
C TYR A 153 14.23 7.73 14.75
#